data_AF-A0A7C5HB67-F1
#
_entry.id   AF-A0A7C5HB67-F1
#
_cell.length_a   1.000
_cell.length_b   1.000
_cell.length_c   1.000
_cell.angle_alpha   90.00
_cell.angle_beta   90.00
_cell.angle_gamma   90.00
#
_symmetry.space_group_name_H-M   'P 1'
#
loop_
_entity.id
_entity.type
_entity.pdbx_description
1 polymer ?
#
loop_
_entity_poly.entity_id
_entity_poly.type
_entity_poly.pdbx_seq_one_letter_code
_entity_poly.pdbx_strand_id
1 'polypeptide(L)' 'FLVNRHIKTSITDNEPGIPLEYQDKIFEKFGQVEGRKEGKKFSTGFGLTFCKLAVEAYGGKIGVESEPV' A
#
# COMPACT_ATOMS: atom_id res chain seq x y z
N PHE A 1 17.60 -5.20 -3.05
CA PHE A 1 18.96 -5.10 -2.44
C PHE A 1 18.95 -5.72 -1.04
N LEU A 2 20.06 -6.31 -0.59
CA LEU A 2 20.19 -6.76 0.80
C LEU A 2 20.53 -5.56 1.70
N VAL A 3 19.71 -5.28 2.71
CA VAL A 3 19.90 -4.19 3.68
C VAL A 3 19.72 -4.77 5.07
N ASN A 4 20.75 -4.71 5.93
CA ASN A 4 20.66 -5.23 7.31
C ASN A 4 20.11 -6.66 7.42
N ARG A 5 20.55 -7.57 6.54
CA ARG A 5 20.05 -8.96 6.39
C ARG A 5 18.60 -9.11 5.91
N HIS A 6 17.97 -8.05 5.41
CA HIS A 6 16.64 -8.06 4.81
C HIS A 6 16.70 -7.80 3.31
N ILE A 7 15.77 -8.37 2.53
CA ILE A 7 15.62 -8.05 1.12
C ILE A 7 14.69 -6.83 0.99
N LYS A 8 15.19 -5.75 0.38
CA LYS A 8 14.38 -4.61 -0.06
C LYS A 8 13.92 -4.83 -1.50
N THR A 9 12.60 -4.79 -1.69
CA THR A 9 11.87 -4.80 -2.97
C THR A 9 10.99 -3.55 -3.05
N SER A 10 10.81 -3.01 -4.25
CA SER A 10 9.92 -1.88 -4.53
C SER A 10 9.09 -2.17 -5.79
N ILE A 11 7.88 -1.63 -5.82
CA ILE A 11 6.98 -1.64 -6.98
C ILE A 11 6.67 -0.18 -7.29
N THR A 12 6.74 0.20 -8.57
CA THR A 12 6.46 1.55 -9.04
C THR A 12 5.46 1.46 -10.19
N ASP A 13 4.46 2.32 -10.17
CA ASP A 13 3.50 2.51 -11.25
C ASP A 13 3.56 3.95 -11.78
N ASN A 14 2.79 4.25 -12.82
CA ASN A 14 2.70 5.56 -13.45
C ASN A 14 1.31 6.20 -13.27
N GLU A 15 0.54 5.74 -12.28
CA GLU A 15 -0.79 6.26 -11.98
C GLU A 15 -0.70 7.50 -11.09
N PRO A 16 -1.80 8.26 -10.94
CA PRO A 16 -1.85 9.35 -9.97
C PRO A 16 -1.50 8.84 -8.57
N GLY A 17 -0.67 9.61 -7.87
CA GLY A 17 -0.21 9.24 -6.53
C GLY A 17 -1.32 9.26 -5.47
N ILE A 18 -0.92 8.98 -4.23
CA ILE A 18 -1.83 8.76 -3.11
C ILE A 18 -1.84 10.03 -2.24
N PRO A 19 -3.02 10.65 -1.97
CA PRO A 19 -3.10 11.80 -1.07
C PRO A 19 -2.50 11.47 0.30
N LEU A 20 -1.84 12.45 0.90
CA LEU A 20 -1.01 12.25 2.10
C LEU A 20 -1.81 11.62 3.24
N GLU A 21 -3.07 12.01 3.43
CA GLU A 21 -3.96 11.51 4.47
C GLU A 21 -4.36 10.04 4.33
N TYR A 22 -4.10 9.44 3.16
CA TYR A 22 -4.37 8.03 2.89
C TYR A 22 -3.11 7.15 2.90
N GLN A 23 -1.90 7.72 2.82
CA GLN A 23 -0.66 6.94 2.71
C GLN A 23 -0.44 5.98 3.90
N ASP A 24 -0.81 6.39 5.12
CA ASP A 24 -0.76 5.53 6.30
C ASP A 24 -1.95 4.54 6.35
N LYS A 25 -3.08 4.89 5.72
CA LYS A 25 -4.34 4.14 5.78
C LYS A 25 -4.46 3.03 4.73
N ILE A 26 -3.69 3.09 3.64
CA ILE A 26 -3.80 2.09 2.55
C ILE A 26 -3.49 0.65 2.99
N PHE A 27 -2.81 0.48 4.13
CA PHE A 27 -2.51 -0.83 4.72
C PHE A 27 -3.48 -1.25 5.83
N GLU A 28 -4.44 -0.39 6.20
CA GLU A 28 -5.46 -0.72 7.20
C GLU A 28 -6.50 -1.67 6.62
N LYS A 29 -7.05 -2.53 7.49
CA LYS A 29 -8.17 -3.41 7.13
C LYS A 29 -9.32 -2.53 6.64
N PHE A 30 -9.82 -2.83 5.44
CA PHE A 30 -10.92 -2.10 4.79
C PHE A 30 -10.58 -0.64 4.44
N GLY A 31 -9.30 -0.26 4.40
CA GLY A 31 -8.85 1.04 3.91
C GLY A 31 -9.19 1.21 2.43
N GLN A 32 -10.38 1.73 2.14
CA GLN A 32 -10.71 2.28 0.84
C GLN A 32 -10.58 3.79 0.93
N VAL A 33 -9.84 4.38 0.00
CA VAL A 33 -9.97 5.80 -0.28
C VAL A 33 -11.42 5.98 -0.73
N GLU A 34 -12.25 6.68 0.05
CA GLU A 34 -13.66 6.95 -0.28
C GLU A 34 -13.75 7.92 -1.47
N GLY A 35 -13.28 7.50 -2.63
CA GLY A 35 -13.49 8.14 -3.91
C GLY A 35 -14.59 7.38 -4.64
N ARG A 36 -15.86 7.61 -4.27
CA ARG A 36 -17.01 7.19 -5.08
C ARG A 36 -16.89 7.84 -6.46
N LYS A 37 -16.33 7.10 -7.42
CA LYS A 37 -16.44 7.40 -8.85
C LYS A 37 -16.98 6.15 -9.52
N GLU A 38 -18.16 6.29 -10.12
CA GLU A 38 -18.78 5.28 -10.97
C GLU A 38 -17.75 4.75 -11.98
N GLY A 39 -17.53 3.43 -12.00
CA GLY A 39 -16.65 2.78 -12.98
C GLY A 39 -15.29 2.26 -12.46
N LYS A 40 -14.86 2.55 -11.22
CA LYS A 40 -13.66 1.89 -10.65
C LYS A 40 -13.98 0.49 -10.14
N LYS A 41 -13.19 -0.51 -10.57
CA LYS A 41 -13.28 -1.93 -10.16
C LYS A 41 -13.44 -2.04 -8.64
N PHE A 42 -14.48 -2.76 -8.22
CA PHE A 42 -14.67 -3.12 -6.82
C PHE A 42 -13.44 -3.90 -6.33
N SER A 43 -12.67 -3.30 -5.42
CA SER A 43 -11.58 -3.97 -4.71
C SER A 43 -12.02 -4.15 -3.27
N THR A 44 -11.83 -5.34 -2.71
CA THR A 44 -12.17 -5.63 -1.32
C THR A 44 -11.31 -4.88 -0.31
N GLY A 45 -10.25 -4.19 -0.76
CA GLY A 45 -9.30 -3.50 0.12
C GLY A 45 -8.36 -4.45 0.86
N PHE A 46 -8.41 -5.76 0.58
CA PHE A 46 -7.60 -6.75 1.30
C PHE A 46 -6.15 -6.89 0.79
N GLY A 47 -5.83 -6.44 -0.42
CA GLY A 47 -4.52 -6.68 -1.03
C GLY A 47 -3.36 -6.15 -0.19
N LEU A 48 -3.29 -4.84 0.03
CA LEU A 48 -2.23 -4.21 0.81
C LEU A 48 -2.29 -4.58 2.30
N THR A 49 -3.49 -4.76 2.85
CA THR A 49 -3.68 -5.30 4.20
C THR A 49 -2.98 -6.66 4.35
N PHE A 50 -3.19 -7.57 3.40
CA PHE A 50 -2.58 -8.90 3.42
C PHE A 50 -1.06 -8.82 3.24
N CYS A 51 -0.57 -7.96 2.34
CA CYS A 51 0.86 -7.71 2.19
C CYS A 51 1.50 -7.25 3.50
N LYS A 52 0.87 -6.32 4.22
CA LYS A 52 1.36 -5.86 5.53
C LYS A 52 1.40 -7.00 6.54
N LEU A 53 0.31 -7.76 6.68
CA LEU A 53 0.26 -8.92 7.60
C LEU A 53 1.35 -9.95 7.29
N ALA A 54 1.54 -10.29 6.01
CA ALA A 54 2.56 -11.25 5.60
C ALA A 54 3.98 -10.72 5.90
N VAL A 55 4.28 -9.48 5.52
CA VAL A 55 5.61 -8.88 5.73
C VAL A 55 5.94 -8.76 7.22
N GLU A 56 4.99 -8.29 8.04
CA GLU A 56 5.18 -8.12 9.49
C GLU A 56 5.29 -9.46 10.22
N ALA A 57 4.59 -10.51 9.77
CA ALA A 57 4.72 -11.86 10.34
C ALA A 57 6.14 -12.44 10.22
N TYR A 58 6.92 -11.99 9.24
CA TYR A 58 8.33 -12.37 9.06
C TYR A 58 9.32 -11.30 9.58
N GLY A 59 8.85 -10.34 10.40
CA GLY A 59 9.68 -9.29 10.98
C GLY A 59 10.15 -8.20 10.00
N GLY A 60 9.57 -8.18 8.80
CA GLY A 60 9.85 -7.17 7.78
C GLY A 60 9.10 -5.86 8.02
N LYS A 61 9.31 -4.92 7.10
CA LYS A 61 8.59 -3.64 7.05
C LYS A 61 8.08 -3.39 5.63
N ILE A 62 6.87 -2.85 5.54
CA ILE A 62 6.28 -2.38 4.28
C ILE A 62 5.92 -0.90 4.44
N GLY A 63 5.98 -0.15 3.35
CA GLY A 63 5.62 1.26 3.31
C GLY A 63 5.33 1.70 1.89
N VAL A 64 5.02 2.97 1.74
CA VAL A 64 4.73 3.60 0.46
C VAL A 64 5.53 4.89 0.34
N GLU A 65 6.04 5.14 -0.86
CA GLU A 65 6.63 6.42 -1.27
C GLU A 65 5.80 6.87 -2.48
N SER A 66 5.01 7.93 -2.33
CA SER A 66 4.11 8.43 -3.38
C SER A 66 4.04 9.94 -3.33
N GLU A 67 4.15 10.58 -4.48
CA GLU A 67 3.90 12.02 -4.60
C GLU A 67 2.40 12.27 -4.41
N PRO A 68 1.99 13.14 -3.47
CA PRO A 68 0.57 13.42 -3.26
C PRO A 68 -0.03 14.09 -4.50
N VAL A 69 -1.27 13.70 -4.83
CA VAL A 69 -2.11 14.35 -5.85
C VAL A 69 -2.78 15.61 -5.32
#